data_AF-A0A836PT10-F1
#
_entry.id   AF-A0A836PT10-F1
#
_cell.length_a   1.000
_cell.length_b   1.000
_cell.length_c   1.000
_cell.angle_alpha   90.00
_cell.angle_beta   90.00
_cell.angle_gamma   90.00
#
_symmetry.space_group_name_H-M   'P 1'
#
loop_
_entity.id
_entity.type
_entity.pdbx_description
1 polymer ?
#
loop_
_entity_poly.entity_id
_entity_poly.type
_entity_poly.pdbx_seq_one_letter_code
_entity_poly.pdbx_strand_id
1 'polypeptide(L)'
;MDKKEIVSKFSADPERYYNVKLFENQGFERKSCLTCKRFYWTIDENRTNCPAHSDDTYSFIGNPPTTKRFDYTQAWKEVESFFVKNGHTSVSRYPVVCRWRDDLYFTIASIVDFQRVMGSKVVFEFPANPLVVPQTCLRFKDLENVGITGRHFSSFCMIG
;
A
#
# COMPACT_ATOMS: atom_id res chain seq x y z
N MET A 1 18.99 4.63 13.88
CA MET A 1 17.94 3.83 14.52
C MET A 1 17.61 2.67 13.61
N ASP A 2 17.71 1.45 14.13
CA ASP A 2 17.31 0.26 13.39
C ASP A 2 15.77 0.16 13.31
N LYS A 3 15.26 -0.59 12.34
CA LYS A 3 13.82 -0.82 12.15
C LYS A 3 13.14 -1.32 13.42
N LYS A 4 13.78 -2.22 14.18
CA LYS A 4 13.20 -2.75 15.42
C LYS A 4 13.01 -1.68 16.49
N GLU A 5 13.98 -0.77 16.62
CA GLU A 5 13.92 0.33 17.57
C GLU A 5 12.79 1.32 17.23
N ILE A 6 12.64 1.65 15.94
CA ILE A 6 11.55 2.51 15.46
C ILE A 6 10.20 1.90 15.81
N VAL A 7 10.00 0.61 15.49
CA VAL A 7 8.74 -0.10 15.75
C VAL A 7 8.45 -0.14 17.24
N SER A 8 9.46 -0.43 18.07
CA SER A 8 9.32 -0.46 19.54
C SER A 8 8.90 0.92 20.07
N LYS A 9 9.61 1.98 19.68
CA LYS A 9 9.35 3.36 20.11
C LYS A 9 7.94 3.82 19.72
N PHE A 10 7.53 3.58 18.48
CA PHE A 10 6.21 4.03 18.02
C PHE A 10 5.09 3.19 18.62
N SER A 11 5.34 1.90 18.88
CA SER A 11 4.36 1.02 19.52
C SER A 11 4.11 1.32 20.99
N ALA A 12 5.04 2.02 21.66
CA ALA A 12 4.90 2.44 23.05
C ALA A 12 3.92 3.60 23.26
N ASP A 13 3.71 4.43 22.23
CA ASP A 13 2.78 5.57 22.24
C ASP A 13 1.88 5.54 20.99
N PRO A 14 0.98 4.54 20.91
CA PRO A 14 0.17 4.33 19.71
C PRO A 14 -0.80 5.47 19.45
N GLU A 15 -1.24 6.19 20.48
CA GLU A 15 -2.11 7.36 20.35
C GLU A 15 -1.43 8.47 19.55
N ARG A 16 -0.15 8.72 19.81
CA ARG A 16 0.59 9.73 19.08
C ARG A 16 0.99 9.30 17.67
N TYR A 17 1.43 8.05 17.49
CA TYR A 17 2.10 7.61 16.25
C TYR A 17 1.21 6.84 15.28
N TYR A 18 0.08 6.29 15.73
CA TYR A 18 -0.77 5.40 14.92
C TYR A 18 -2.26 5.72 14.97
N ASN A 19 -2.76 6.36 16.02
CA ASN A 19 -4.17 6.68 16.12
C ASN A 19 -4.56 7.77 15.10
N VAL A 20 -5.71 7.57 14.47
CA VAL A 20 -6.33 8.49 13.54
C VAL A 20 -7.81 8.56 13.85
N LYS A 21 -8.44 9.73 13.65
CA LYS A 21 -9.87 9.95 13.95
C LYS A 21 -10.80 8.90 13.34
N LEU A 22 -10.42 8.34 12.18
CA LEU A 22 -11.18 7.27 11.54
C LEU A 22 -11.32 6.03 12.44
N PHE A 23 -10.27 5.65 13.16
CA PHE A 23 -10.29 4.47 14.03
C PHE A 23 -11.26 4.65 15.19
N GLU A 24 -11.22 5.80 15.86
CA GLU A 24 -12.18 6.16 16.91
C GLU A 24 -13.62 6.19 16.38
N ASN A 25 -13.83 6.89 15.27
CA ASN A 25 -15.16 7.10 14.69
C ASN A 25 -15.81 5.82 14.15
N GLN A 26 -15.02 4.80 13.82
CA GLN A 26 -15.49 3.54 13.23
C GLN A 26 -15.32 2.35 14.16
N GLY A 27 -14.92 2.58 15.42
CA GLY A 27 -14.80 1.52 16.43
C GLY A 27 -13.67 0.52 16.17
N PHE A 28 -12.56 0.96 15.57
CA PHE A 28 -11.38 0.11 15.43
C PHE A 28 -10.68 -0.08 16.77
N GLU A 29 -10.35 -1.33 17.08
CA GLU A 29 -9.58 -1.72 18.25
C GLU A 29 -8.16 -2.11 17.86
N ARG A 30 -7.18 -1.67 18.66
CA ARG A 30 -5.78 -2.10 18.50
C ARG A 30 -5.53 -3.38 19.30
N LYS A 31 -5.17 -4.46 18.60
CA LYS A 31 -4.89 -5.78 19.19
C LYS A 31 -3.47 -6.24 18.89
N SER A 32 -2.96 -7.17 19.70
CA SER A 32 -1.68 -7.86 19.44
C SER A 32 -1.95 -9.27 18.92
N CYS A 33 -1.30 -9.65 17.81
CA CYS A 33 -1.43 -10.98 17.25
C CYS A 33 -0.85 -12.04 18.19
N LEU A 34 -1.58 -13.12 18.46
CA LEU A 34 -1.12 -14.17 19.35
C LEU A 34 0.17 -14.87 18.85
N THR A 35 0.33 -15.01 17.54
CA THR A 35 1.48 -15.67 16.90
C THR A 35 2.72 -14.79 16.80
N CYS A 36 2.64 -13.62 16.16
CA CYS A 36 3.83 -12.79 15.89
C CYS A 36 3.98 -11.57 16.80
N LYS A 37 3.06 -11.36 17.75
CA LYS A 37 3.03 -10.26 18.72
C LYS A 37 3.00 -8.84 18.11
N ARG A 38 2.85 -8.72 16.79
CA ARG A 38 2.67 -7.42 16.12
C ARG A 38 1.28 -6.88 16.40
N PHE A 39 1.21 -5.57 16.59
CA PHE A 39 -0.05 -4.87 16.74
C PHE A 39 -0.74 -4.66 15.39
N TYR A 40 -2.06 -4.72 15.38
CA TYR A 40 -2.93 -4.45 14.23
C TYR A 40 -4.24 -3.82 14.70
N TRP A 41 -4.95 -3.18 13.78
CA TRP A 41 -6.26 -2.56 14.04
C TRP A 41 -7.36 -3.39 13.37
N THR A 42 -8.48 -3.57 14.07
CA THR A 42 -9.61 -4.38 13.60
C THR A 42 -10.92 -3.86 14.17
N ILE A 43 -12.00 -3.94 13.40
CA ILE A 43 -13.38 -3.74 13.90
C ILE A 43 -14.00 -5.05 14.42
N ASP A 44 -13.39 -6.19 14.10
CA ASP A 44 -13.83 -7.50 14.58
C ASP A 44 -13.30 -7.74 16.01
N GLU A 45 -14.22 -7.72 16.97
CA GLU A 45 -13.95 -7.97 18.39
C GLU A 45 -13.37 -9.37 18.64
N ASN A 46 -13.73 -10.35 17.82
CA ASN A 46 -13.31 -11.74 17.97
C ASN A 46 -11.96 -12.04 17.30
N ARG A 47 -11.40 -11.08 16.56
CA ARG A 47 -10.12 -11.25 15.87
C ARG A 47 -8.97 -11.36 16.88
N THR A 48 -8.25 -12.48 16.85
CA THR A 48 -7.09 -12.73 17.72
C THR A 48 -5.75 -12.71 16.99
N ASN A 49 -5.74 -12.99 15.68
CA ASN A 49 -4.55 -12.99 14.84
C ASN A 49 -4.57 -11.92 13.75
N CYS A 50 -3.39 -11.39 13.43
CA CYS A 50 -3.24 -10.46 12.31
C CYS A 50 -3.55 -11.17 10.99
N PRO A 51 -3.85 -10.42 9.91
CA PRO A 51 -4.21 -11.01 8.61
C PRO A 51 -3.19 -12.00 8.03
N ALA A 52 -1.91 -11.93 8.44
CA ALA A 52 -0.87 -12.83 7.98
C ALA A 52 -0.84 -14.20 8.68
N HIS A 53 -1.47 -14.34 9.85
CA HIS A 53 -1.52 -15.60 10.63
C HIS A 53 -2.97 -16.05 10.86
N SER A 54 -3.86 -15.69 9.95
CA SER A 54 -5.27 -16.00 10.11
C SER A 54 -5.69 -17.15 9.24
N ASP A 55 -6.64 -17.93 9.74
CA ASP A 55 -7.16 -19.10 9.03
C ASP A 55 -7.98 -18.70 7.79
N ASP A 56 -8.51 -17.48 7.77
CA ASP A 56 -9.25 -16.90 6.64
C ASP A 56 -8.37 -16.23 5.57
N THR A 57 -7.06 -16.49 5.58
CA THR A 57 -6.15 -15.95 4.56
C THR A 57 -6.58 -16.47 3.18
N TYR A 58 -7.10 -15.59 2.32
CA TYR A 58 -7.67 -15.90 0.98
C TYR A 58 -9.08 -16.51 0.96
N SER A 59 -9.91 -16.26 1.98
CA SER A 59 -11.34 -16.64 1.98
C SER A 59 -12.13 -16.13 0.77
N PHE A 60 -11.59 -15.15 0.02
CA PHE A 60 -12.20 -14.61 -1.19
C PHE A 60 -12.10 -15.51 -2.43
N ILE A 61 -11.26 -16.56 -2.42
CA ILE A 61 -11.12 -17.49 -3.56
C ILE A 61 -12.40 -18.33 -3.64
N GLY A 62 -13.13 -18.22 -4.75
CA GLY A 62 -14.45 -18.85 -4.91
C GLY A 62 -15.59 -18.13 -4.19
N ASN A 63 -15.29 -17.24 -3.23
CA ASN A 63 -16.28 -16.46 -2.48
C ASN A 63 -15.90 -14.96 -2.42
N PRO A 64 -15.99 -14.23 -3.54
CA PRO A 64 -15.49 -12.87 -3.64
C PRO A 64 -16.27 -11.87 -2.77
N PRO A 65 -15.59 -10.89 -2.14
CA PRO A 65 -16.20 -9.99 -1.17
C PRO A 65 -17.07 -8.89 -1.80
N THR A 66 -17.06 -8.77 -3.13
CA THR A 66 -17.82 -7.77 -3.87
C THR A 66 -18.82 -8.44 -4.81
N THR A 67 -19.97 -7.79 -5.00
CA THR A 67 -20.99 -8.21 -5.97
C THR A 67 -20.57 -7.93 -7.41
N LYS A 68 -19.82 -6.84 -7.64
CA LYS A 68 -19.25 -6.49 -8.94
C LYS A 68 -17.94 -7.23 -9.18
N ARG A 69 -17.75 -7.69 -10.42
CA ARG A 69 -16.47 -8.16 -10.96
C ARG A 69 -15.89 -7.06 -11.83
N PHE A 70 -14.58 -6.86 -11.71
CA PHE A 70 -13.86 -5.92 -12.53
C PHE A 70 -12.76 -6.65 -13.29
N ASP A 71 -12.63 -6.33 -14.57
CA ASP A 71 -11.34 -6.49 -15.24
C ASP A 71 -10.35 -5.41 -14.76
N TYR A 72 -9.12 -5.50 -15.23
CA TYR A 72 -8.05 -4.59 -14.83
C TYR A 72 -8.34 -3.11 -15.17
N THR A 73 -8.94 -2.86 -16.33
CA THR A 73 -9.25 -1.50 -16.80
C THR A 73 -10.45 -0.93 -16.05
N GLN A 74 -11.46 -1.76 -15.79
CA GLN A 74 -12.62 -1.39 -14.98
C GLN A 74 -12.22 -1.05 -13.55
N ALA A 75 -11.34 -1.85 -12.93
CA ALA A 75 -10.83 -1.57 -11.59
C ALA A 75 -10.12 -0.20 -11.52
N TRP A 76 -9.28 0.12 -12.51
CA TRP A 76 -8.67 1.44 -12.59
C TRP A 76 -9.71 2.56 -12.74
N LYS A 77 -10.66 2.43 -13.68
CA LYS A 77 -11.67 3.46 -13.94
C LYS A 77 -12.53 3.77 -12.71
N GLU A 78 -12.89 2.76 -11.92
CA GLU A 78 -13.66 2.94 -10.69
C GLU A 78 -12.84 3.71 -9.63
N VAL A 79 -11.55 3.36 -9.46
CA VAL A 79 -10.67 4.06 -8.53
C VAL A 79 -10.41 5.50 -8.98
N GLU A 80 -10.09 5.70 -10.26
CA GLU A 80 -9.90 7.01 -10.88
C GLU A 80 -11.14 7.89 -10.70
N SER A 81 -12.32 7.36 -11.03
CA SER A 81 -13.59 8.08 -10.89
C SER A 81 -13.84 8.50 -9.45
N PHE A 82 -13.60 7.62 -8.49
CA PHE A 82 -13.73 7.92 -7.07
C PHE A 82 -12.81 9.08 -6.65
N PHE A 83 -11.52 9.02 -6.98
CA PHE A 83 -10.56 10.06 -6.57
C PHE A 83 -10.80 11.39 -7.27
N VAL A 84 -11.10 11.37 -8.57
CA VAL A 84 -11.42 12.59 -9.35
C VAL A 84 -12.67 13.27 -8.80
N LYS A 85 -13.73 12.51 -8.49
CA LYS A 85 -14.94 13.05 -7.85
C LYS A 85 -14.65 13.69 -6.47
N ASN A 86 -13.59 13.24 -5.80
CA ASN A 86 -13.12 13.77 -4.52
C ASN A 86 -11.93 14.75 -4.69
N GLY A 87 -11.84 15.44 -5.84
CA GLY A 87 -10.93 16.57 -6.04
C GLY A 87 -9.47 16.23 -6.34
N HIS A 88 -9.15 14.96 -6.64
CA HIS A 88 -7.82 14.58 -7.09
C HIS A 88 -7.69 14.77 -8.60
N THR A 89 -6.50 15.16 -9.06
CA THR A 89 -6.20 15.21 -10.50
C THR A 89 -5.71 13.85 -10.97
N SER A 90 -6.37 13.25 -11.97
CA SER A 90 -5.84 12.05 -12.62
C SER A 90 -4.64 12.41 -13.48
N VAL A 91 -3.52 11.71 -13.30
CA VAL A 91 -2.28 11.95 -14.05
C VAL A 91 -1.83 10.69 -14.78
N SER A 92 -1.14 10.89 -15.89
CA SER A 92 -0.59 9.78 -16.68
C SER A 92 0.54 9.08 -15.95
N ARG A 93 0.61 7.76 -16.10
CA ARG A 93 1.72 6.95 -15.58
C ARG A 93 3.07 7.39 -16.15
N TYR A 94 4.11 7.24 -15.36
CA TYR A 94 5.50 7.37 -15.76
C TYR A 94 6.02 6.05 -16.37
N PRO A 95 7.15 6.09 -17.10
CA PRO A 95 7.82 4.89 -17.58
C PRO A 95 8.21 3.94 -16.43
N VAL A 96 8.30 2.65 -16.75
CA VAL A 96 8.80 1.63 -15.79
C VAL A 96 10.31 1.73 -15.56
N VAL A 97 11.04 2.36 -16.49
CA VAL A 97 12.45 2.69 -16.35
C VAL A 97 12.54 4.05 -15.67
N CYS A 98 13.23 4.11 -14.53
CA CYS A 98 13.37 5.33 -13.76
C CYS A 98 14.43 6.22 -14.44
N ARG A 99 13.98 7.25 -15.16
CA ARG A 99 14.87 8.16 -15.93
C ARG A 99 15.28 9.42 -15.17
N TRP A 100 14.71 9.63 -13.99
CA TRP A 100 14.83 10.87 -13.20
C TRP A 100 15.53 10.68 -11.86
N ARG A 101 15.94 9.44 -11.54
CA ARG A 101 16.79 9.14 -10.39
C ARG A 101 17.91 8.20 -10.80
N ASP A 102 19.13 8.53 -10.38
CA ASP A 102 20.32 7.75 -10.71
C ASP A 102 20.53 6.55 -9.79
N ASP A 103 19.83 6.50 -8.64
CA ASP A 103 19.95 5.43 -7.65
C ASP A 103 18.98 4.25 -7.89
N LEU A 104 18.11 4.36 -8.90
CA LEU A 104 17.13 3.33 -9.25
C LEU A 104 17.12 3.09 -10.77
N TYR A 105 17.15 1.82 -11.18
CA TYR A 105 16.96 1.45 -12.59
C TYR A 105 15.47 1.45 -13.00
N PHE A 106 14.58 1.06 -12.10
CA PHE A 106 13.16 0.86 -12.38
C PHE A 106 12.27 1.56 -11.35
N THR A 107 11.06 1.90 -11.77
CA THR A 107 10.01 2.43 -10.90
C THR A 107 9.47 1.31 -10.01
N ILE A 108 9.77 1.36 -8.70
CA ILE A 108 9.44 0.28 -7.73
C ILE A 108 8.15 0.53 -6.93
N ALA A 109 7.64 1.76 -6.99
CA ALA A 109 6.41 2.24 -6.34
C ALA A 109 5.93 3.52 -7.04
N SER A 110 4.63 3.82 -6.99
CA SER A 110 4.03 5.03 -7.59
C SER A 110 4.66 6.33 -7.09
N ILE A 111 5.01 6.40 -5.80
CA ILE A 111 5.64 7.58 -5.20
C ILE A 111 7.00 7.94 -5.82
N VAL A 112 7.67 6.99 -6.49
CA VAL A 112 8.98 7.21 -7.13
C VAL A 112 8.87 8.21 -8.27
N ASP A 113 7.74 8.27 -8.97
CA ASP A 113 7.47 9.19 -10.09
C ASP A 113 7.75 10.66 -9.70
N PHE A 114 7.46 10.99 -8.45
CA PHE A 114 7.52 12.34 -7.92
C PHE A 114 8.80 12.62 -7.12
N GLN A 115 9.65 11.63 -6.91
CA GLN A 115 10.89 11.79 -6.13
C GLN A 115 12.04 12.31 -7.00
N ARG A 116 12.81 13.27 -6.47
CA ARG A 116 14.09 13.74 -7.03
C ARG A 116 15.17 13.63 -5.98
N VAL A 117 16.37 13.24 -6.38
CA VAL A 117 17.54 13.14 -5.50
C VAL A 117 18.41 14.37 -5.69
N MET A 118 18.60 15.16 -4.64
CA MET A 118 19.46 16.35 -4.62
C MET A 118 20.52 16.17 -3.53
N GLY A 119 21.68 15.63 -3.91
CA GLY A 119 22.72 15.23 -2.97
C GLY A 119 22.21 14.15 -2.01
N SER A 120 22.20 14.43 -0.71
CA SER A 120 21.72 13.50 0.33
C SER A 120 20.22 13.62 0.65
N LYS A 121 19.47 14.44 -0.10
CA LYS A 121 18.05 14.71 0.15
C LYS A 121 17.17 14.19 -0.97
N VAL A 122 15.99 13.71 -0.60
CA VAL A 122 14.89 13.43 -1.53
C VAL A 122 13.89 14.58 -1.44
N VAL A 123 13.58 15.20 -2.57
CA VAL A 123 12.53 16.22 -2.69
C VAL A 123 11.40 15.69 -3.57
N PHE A 124 10.20 16.25 -3.42
CA PHE A 124 9.01 15.83 -4.16
C PHE A 124 8.57 16.90 -5.14
N GLU A 125 8.29 16.48 -6.37
CA GLU A 125 7.77 17.31 -7.45
C GLU A 125 6.48 16.67 -7.95
N PHE A 126 5.34 17.29 -7.62
CA PHE A 126 4.02 16.78 -7.99
C PHE A 126 3.43 17.62 -9.13
N PRO A 127 2.92 16.99 -10.21
CA PRO A 127 2.24 17.71 -11.29
C PRO A 127 0.86 18.27 -10.87
N ALA A 128 0.28 17.74 -9.79
CA ALA A 128 -0.96 18.22 -9.18
C ALA A 128 -1.00 17.82 -7.69
N ASN A 129 -1.82 18.50 -6.88
CA ASN A 129 -1.95 18.18 -5.46
C ASN A 129 -3.39 18.45 -4.96
N PRO A 130 -4.17 17.41 -4.61
CA PRO A 130 -3.83 15.98 -4.65
C PRO A 130 -3.95 15.39 -6.07
N LEU A 131 -3.34 14.21 -6.29
CA LEU A 131 -3.37 13.49 -7.58
C LEU A 131 -3.66 12.00 -7.40
N VAL A 132 -3.97 11.31 -8.50
CA VAL A 132 -4.05 9.85 -8.58
C VAL A 132 -3.36 9.35 -9.86
N VAL A 133 -2.58 8.27 -9.77
CA VAL A 133 -1.79 7.70 -10.89
C VAL A 133 -1.88 6.18 -10.94
N PRO A 134 -2.07 5.55 -12.12
CA PRO A 134 -2.01 4.10 -12.31
C PRO A 134 -0.58 3.63 -12.63
N GLN A 135 0.36 3.79 -11.70
CA GLN A 135 1.78 3.56 -12.00
C GLN A 135 2.15 2.08 -12.11
N THR A 136 2.63 1.66 -13.28
CA THR A 136 3.20 0.31 -13.44
C THR A 136 4.59 0.26 -12.81
N CYS A 137 4.78 -0.68 -11.88
CA CYS A 137 6.01 -0.86 -11.11
C CYS A 137 6.67 -2.19 -11.42
N LEU A 138 8.00 -2.24 -11.32
CA LEU A 138 8.79 -3.47 -11.41
C LEU A 138 9.47 -3.76 -10.07
N ARG A 139 9.36 -5.01 -9.58
CA ARG A 139 10.01 -5.43 -8.33
C ARG A 139 10.64 -6.81 -8.47
N PHE A 140 11.96 -6.87 -8.35
CA PHE A 140 12.73 -8.10 -8.52
C PHE A 140 13.15 -8.75 -7.19
N LYS A 141 12.99 -8.06 -6.04
CA LYS A 141 13.31 -8.63 -4.72
C LYS A 141 12.44 -9.83 -4.35
N ASP A 142 11.22 -9.88 -4.89
CA ASP A 142 10.24 -10.93 -4.63
C ASP A 142 10.17 -11.97 -5.77
N LEU A 143 11.17 -12.02 -6.65
CA LEU A 143 11.12 -12.83 -7.88
C LEU A 143 10.93 -14.32 -7.59
N GLU A 144 11.59 -14.85 -6.56
CA GLU A 144 11.46 -16.25 -6.13
C GLU A 144 10.03 -16.60 -5.68
N ASN A 145 9.23 -15.61 -5.27
CA ASN A 145 7.85 -15.83 -4.84
C ASN A 145 6.83 -15.80 -6.00
N VAL A 146 7.25 -15.35 -7.20
CA VAL A 146 6.39 -15.22 -8.38
C VAL A 146 6.02 -16.62 -8.89
N GLY A 147 4.72 -16.86 -9.07
CA GLY A 147 4.20 -18.18 -9.46
C GLY A 147 4.09 -19.19 -8.31
N ILE A 148 4.83 -19.01 -7.21
CA ILE A 148 4.75 -19.89 -6.03
C ILE A 148 3.61 -19.49 -5.10
N THR A 149 3.51 -18.20 -4.81
CA THR A 149 2.59 -17.69 -3.76
C THR A 149 1.22 -17.26 -4.27
N GLY A 150 1.01 -17.22 -5.59
CA GLY A 150 -0.23 -16.76 -6.23
C GLY A 150 -0.54 -15.26 -6.10
N ARG A 151 0.29 -14.48 -5.38
CA ARG A 151 0.05 -13.05 -5.10
C ARG A 151 1.21 -12.11 -5.43
N HIS A 152 2.40 -12.65 -5.70
CA HIS A 152 3.57 -11.85 -6.05
C HIS A 152 3.73 -11.78 -7.56
N PHE A 153 4.05 -10.58 -8.04
CA PHE A 153 4.29 -10.29 -9.44
C PHE A 153 5.60 -9.50 -9.57
N SER A 154 6.34 -9.73 -10.66
CA SER A 154 7.50 -8.90 -11.01
C SER A 154 7.08 -7.54 -11.58
N SER A 155 5.89 -7.47 -12.20
CA SER A 155 5.28 -6.26 -12.76
C SER A 155 3.83 -6.13 -12.28
N PHE A 156 3.45 -4.97 -11.75
CA PHE A 156 2.10 -4.70 -11.26
C PHE A 156 1.79 -3.20 -11.30
N CYS A 157 0.52 -2.81 -11.42
CA CYS A 157 0.12 -1.42 -11.22
C CYS A 157 -0.09 -1.13 -9.74
N MET A 158 0.69 -0.20 -9.22
CA MET A 158 0.49 0.43 -7.94
C MET A 158 -0.27 1.73 -8.18
N ILE A 159 -1.56 1.75 -7.83
CA ILE A 159 -2.31 3.00 -7.82
C ILE A 159 -1.79 3.85 -6.66
N GLY A 160 -1.43 5.09 -6.93
CA GLY A 160 -0.88 6.04 -5.95
C GLY A 160 -1.44 7.43 -6.08
#